data_AF-A0A087DN87-F1
#
_entry.id   AF-A0A087DN87-F1
#
_cell.length_a   1.000
_cell.length_b   1.000
_cell.length_c   1.000
_cell.angle_alpha   90.00
_cell.angle_beta   90.00
_cell.angle_gamma   90.00
#
_symmetry.space_group_name_H-M   'P 1'
#
loop_
_entity.id
_entity.type
_entity.pdbx_description
1 polymer ?
#
loop_
_entity_poly.entity_id
_entity_poly.type
_entity_poly.pdbx_seq_one_letter_code
_entity_poly.pdbx_strand_id
1 'polypeptide(L)'
;MSKIVEAAGGILYRRRRLPDDVARRRADEGSSVITTAAATDAAASSASSATATTAAPADISADTAAAPATATFGTPRFDDIEVCLVHRPKYDDWSWPKGKVDPNESHMHAAVREIGEETGVPVALGPYLGDVEYPQSEEGSKQRHTKNYAPNVNTKHIRFWMATAISPVDKLKRTAALGPVHRADVGEIDDVIWLTPDKARKKLTHSTDKEILALFIDRLQEGAADAVPVILIRHGKAEARKSWKGTDANRPITPRGAAAAFALSHELACFNPVRLTTSPWIRCMETLETFSWQTGRDMIKLDPLTEDAFAADPQAAWECFKSEIDYALKHRNPAAICMHRPVIGGIFDHLRALCVSDSLAKRLIAKSPYMPTGSALALFAVATPKGPRIIDIQKVIPLVY
;
A
#
# COMPACT_ATOMS: atom_id res chain seq x y z
N MET A 1 28.58 -22.08 14.46
CA MET A 1 27.27 -21.61 13.98
C MET A 1 27.52 -20.50 12.96
N SER A 2 27.09 -20.68 11.72
CA SER A 2 27.02 -19.59 10.74
C SER A 2 26.01 -18.54 11.21
N LYS A 3 26.30 -17.26 10.96
CA LYS A 3 25.36 -16.17 11.18
C LYS A 3 24.73 -15.74 9.86
N ILE A 4 23.43 -15.48 9.88
CA ILE A 4 22.71 -14.88 8.75
C ILE A 4 22.52 -13.40 9.06
N VAL A 5 22.96 -12.53 8.15
CA VAL A 5 22.68 -11.11 8.18
C VAL A 5 21.42 -10.87 7.36
N GLU A 6 20.33 -10.54 8.03
CA GLU A 6 19.06 -10.18 7.39
C GLU A 6 19.12 -8.76 6.85
N ALA A 7 18.62 -8.57 5.64
CA ALA A 7 18.59 -7.30 4.93
C ALA A 7 17.33 -7.19 4.07
N ALA A 8 16.97 -5.96 3.70
CA ALA A 8 15.82 -5.72 2.85
C ALA A 8 16.01 -4.46 2.00
N GLY A 9 15.29 -4.41 0.87
CA GLY A 9 15.35 -3.29 -0.05
C GLY A 9 14.31 -3.43 -1.16
N GLY A 10 14.56 -2.77 -2.28
CA GLY A 10 13.60 -2.86 -3.39
C GLY A 10 14.00 -2.12 -4.65
N ILE A 11 13.21 -2.38 -5.69
CA ILE A 11 13.25 -1.60 -6.93
C ILE A 11 12.23 -0.46 -6.78
N LEU A 12 12.74 0.72 -6.45
CA LEU A 12 11.98 1.95 -6.56
C LEU A 12 11.82 2.31 -8.04
N TYR A 13 10.57 2.45 -8.48
CA TYR A 13 10.25 2.77 -9.88
C TYR A 13 9.25 3.92 -10.01
N ARG A 14 9.21 4.51 -11.20
CA ARG A 14 8.24 5.55 -11.59
C ARG A 14 7.87 5.42 -13.07
N ARG A 15 6.70 5.94 -13.44
CA ARG A 15 6.35 6.14 -14.85
C ARG A 15 7.05 7.39 -15.39
N ARG A 16 7.68 7.27 -16.55
CA ARG A 16 8.21 8.41 -17.30
C ARG A 16 7.03 9.27 -17.72
N ARG A 17 7.08 10.57 -17.42
CA ARG A 17 6.06 11.50 -17.94
C ARG A 17 6.24 11.57 -19.45
N LEU A 18 5.20 11.22 -20.20
CA LEU A 18 5.18 11.49 -21.64
C LEU A 18 5.03 13.01 -21.86
N PRO A 19 5.62 13.59 -22.91
CA PRO A 19 5.52 15.02 -23.19
C PRO A 19 4.08 15.56 -23.23
N ASP A 20 3.12 14.74 -23.66
CA ASP A 20 1.71 15.13 -23.79
C ASP A 20 1.00 15.36 -22.44
N ASP A 21 1.44 14.71 -21.36
CA ASP A 21 0.88 14.92 -20.01
C ASP A 21 1.30 16.28 -19.41
N VAL A 22 2.45 16.80 -19.83
CA VAL A 22 2.92 18.15 -19.44
C VAL A 22 2.13 19.22 -20.19
N ALA A 23 1.78 18.95 -21.46
CA ALA A 23 0.97 19.85 -22.28
C ALA A 23 -0.49 19.94 -21.78
N ARG A 24 -1.09 18.82 -21.39
CA ARG A 24 -2.47 18.79 -20.84
C ARG A 24 -2.62 19.56 -19.53
N ARG A 25 -1.64 19.46 -18.62
CA ARG A 25 -1.65 20.24 -17.37
C ARG A 25 -1.45 21.74 -17.58
N ARG A 26 -0.63 22.13 -18.56
CA ARG A 26 -0.50 23.55 -18.95
C ARG A 26 -1.79 24.12 -19.55
N ALA A 27 -2.59 23.31 -20.23
CA ALA A 27 -3.89 23.72 -20.74
C ALA A 27 -4.92 23.91 -19.61
N ASP A 28 -4.92 23.04 -18.59
CA ASP A 28 -5.78 23.16 -17.41
C ASP A 28 -5.41 24.38 -16.54
N GLU A 29 -4.12 24.66 -16.35
CA GLU A 29 -3.65 25.85 -15.61
C GLU A 29 -3.88 27.17 -16.37
N GLY A 30 -4.06 27.12 -17.70
CA GLY A 30 -4.34 28.29 -18.54
C GLY A 30 -5.80 28.73 -18.58
N SER A 31 -6.74 27.90 -18.12
CA SER A 31 -8.18 28.18 -18.22
C SER A 31 -8.79 28.84 -16.98
N SER A 32 -8.02 29.07 -15.91
CA SER A 32 -8.49 29.76 -14.70
C SER A 32 -8.05 31.23 -14.67
N VAL A 33 -8.58 32.05 -15.60
CA VAL A 33 -8.57 33.51 -15.43
C VAL A 33 -9.96 33.93 -14.97
N ILE A 34 -10.08 34.16 -13.66
CA ILE A 34 -11.26 34.72 -13.01
C ILE A 34 -11.37 36.19 -13.43
N THR A 35 -12.38 36.53 -14.22
CA THR A 35 -12.82 37.92 -14.43
C THR A 35 -13.49 38.43 -13.16
N THR A 36 -12.84 39.34 -12.44
CA THR A 36 -13.43 40.10 -11.34
C THR A 36 -14.27 41.25 -11.90
N ALA A 37 -15.60 41.14 -11.81
CA ALA A 37 -16.51 42.26 -12.01
C ALA A 37 -16.82 42.92 -10.65
N ALA A 38 -16.60 44.23 -10.59
CA ALA A 38 -16.82 45.08 -9.43
C ALA A 38 -18.30 45.21 -9.08
N ALA A 39 -18.63 45.11 -7.79
CA ALA A 39 -19.94 45.44 -7.24
C ALA A 39 -19.91 46.86 -6.66
N THR A 40 -20.88 47.69 -7.06
CA THR A 40 -21.19 48.98 -6.42
C THR A 40 -22.46 48.84 -5.59
N ASP A 41 -22.39 49.36 -4.36
CA ASP A 41 -23.47 49.46 -3.37
C ASP A 41 -24.67 50.29 -3.84
N ALA A 42 -25.87 49.89 -3.39
CA ALA A 42 -26.95 50.80 -3.02
C ALA A 42 -27.93 50.14 -2.03
N ALA A 43 -28.18 50.82 -0.92
CA ALA A 43 -29.11 50.47 0.14
C ALA A 43 -30.53 50.99 -0.13
N ALA A 44 -31.56 50.32 0.41
CA ALA A 44 -32.57 50.90 1.34
C ALA A 44 -33.84 50.03 1.50
N SER A 45 -34.13 49.70 2.77
CA SER A 45 -35.42 49.56 3.50
C SER A 45 -36.75 49.15 2.84
N SER A 46 -37.46 48.20 3.46
CA SER A 46 -38.63 48.40 4.37
C SER A 46 -39.62 47.21 4.34
N ALA A 47 -40.42 47.09 5.40
CA ALA A 47 -41.09 45.88 5.85
C ALA A 47 -42.52 45.65 5.28
N SER A 48 -42.95 44.39 5.30
CA SER A 48 -44.17 43.87 5.98
C SER A 48 -45.07 42.91 5.18
N SER A 49 -45.60 41.95 5.94
CA SER A 49 -46.86 41.22 5.78
C SER A 49 -46.95 40.02 4.84
N ALA A 50 -47.65 39.01 5.36
CA ALA A 50 -47.80 37.67 4.87
C ALA A 50 -48.91 37.54 3.82
N THR A 51 -48.75 36.63 2.86
CA THR A 51 -49.85 35.73 2.42
C THR A 51 -49.29 34.55 1.64
N ALA A 52 -49.82 33.37 1.93
CA ALA A 52 -49.54 32.13 1.23
C ALA A 52 -50.16 32.16 -0.17
N THR A 53 -49.42 31.73 -1.18
CA THR A 53 -49.98 31.23 -2.44
C THR A 53 -49.08 30.15 -3.00
N THR A 54 -49.72 29.02 -3.29
CA THR A 54 -49.23 27.81 -3.94
C THR A 54 -48.68 28.08 -5.35
N ALA A 55 -47.49 27.58 -5.66
CA ALA A 55 -47.04 27.34 -7.02
C ALA A 55 -46.13 26.10 -7.07
N ALA A 56 -46.48 25.18 -7.98
CA ALA A 56 -45.79 23.93 -8.30
C ALA A 56 -44.43 24.20 -9.01
N PRO A 57 -43.53 23.20 -9.11
CA PRO A 57 -42.11 23.44 -9.28
C PRO A 57 -41.74 23.81 -10.72
N ALA A 58 -40.81 24.76 -10.86
CA ALA A 58 -40.17 25.09 -12.12
C ALA A 58 -39.12 24.03 -12.46
N ASP A 59 -39.18 23.55 -13.71
CA ASP A 59 -38.19 22.71 -14.38
C ASP A 59 -36.78 23.29 -14.25
N ILE A 60 -35.87 22.51 -13.65
CA ILE A 60 -34.43 22.71 -13.79
C ILE A 60 -33.94 21.56 -14.66
N SER A 61 -33.75 21.86 -15.94
CA SER A 61 -33.12 21.00 -16.93
C SER A 61 -31.77 20.51 -16.42
N ALA A 62 -31.63 19.19 -16.35
CA ALA A 62 -30.40 18.50 -15.99
C ALA A 62 -29.30 18.81 -17.02
N ASP A 63 -28.32 19.61 -16.60
CA ASP A 63 -27.07 19.76 -17.32
C ASP A 63 -26.31 18.44 -17.19
N THR A 64 -26.27 17.68 -18.28
CA THR A 64 -25.70 16.34 -18.33
C THR A 64 -24.19 16.46 -18.32
N ALA A 65 -23.61 16.57 -17.13
CA ALA A 65 -22.17 16.50 -16.94
C ALA A 65 -21.67 15.14 -17.45
N ALA A 66 -20.95 15.18 -18.57
CA ALA A 66 -20.32 14.02 -19.17
C ALA A 66 -19.46 13.29 -18.11
N ALA A 67 -19.72 12.00 -17.93
CA ALA A 67 -18.91 11.15 -17.08
C ALA A 67 -17.43 11.21 -17.53
N PRO A 68 -16.46 11.42 -16.63
CA PRO A 68 -15.07 11.40 -17.02
C PRO A 68 -14.71 9.98 -17.48
N ALA A 69 -14.09 9.91 -18.66
CA ALA A 69 -13.70 8.67 -19.31
C ALA A 69 -12.88 7.77 -18.38
N THR A 70 -13.34 6.54 -18.20
CA THR A 70 -12.60 5.47 -17.53
C THR A 70 -11.31 5.22 -18.32
N ALA A 71 -10.18 5.65 -17.78
CA ALA A 71 -8.89 5.38 -18.40
C ALA A 71 -8.57 3.88 -18.30
N THR A 72 -8.77 3.15 -19.38
CA THR A 72 -8.19 1.82 -19.59
C THR A 72 -6.70 2.00 -19.85
N PHE A 73 -5.88 1.91 -18.82
CA PHE A 73 -4.42 1.91 -18.97
C PHE A 73 -3.98 0.55 -19.53
N GLY A 74 -3.45 0.54 -20.75
CA GLY A 74 -2.81 -0.64 -21.32
C GLY A 74 -1.54 -1.01 -20.55
N THR A 75 -1.04 -2.24 -20.75
CA THR A 75 0.25 -2.70 -20.19
C THR A 75 1.32 -1.64 -20.46
N PRO A 76 1.97 -1.07 -19.42
CA PRO A 76 2.99 -0.05 -19.64
C PRO A 76 4.10 -0.64 -20.51
N ARG A 77 4.49 0.08 -21.56
CA ARG A 77 5.69 -0.30 -22.32
C ARG A 77 6.87 -0.15 -21.37
N PHE A 78 7.82 -1.08 -21.40
CA PHE A 78 8.99 -1.05 -20.49
C PHE A 78 9.77 0.28 -20.58
N ASP A 79 9.70 0.96 -21.73
CA ASP A 79 10.31 2.27 -21.98
C ASP A 79 9.67 3.43 -21.21
N ASP A 80 8.45 3.23 -20.71
CA ASP A 80 7.71 4.21 -19.90
C ASP A 80 8.00 4.04 -18.39
N ILE A 81 8.87 3.11 -18.00
CA ILE A 81 9.26 2.88 -16.61
C ILE A 81 10.72 3.30 -16.42
N GLU A 82 10.98 4.01 -15.32
CA GLU A 82 12.33 4.24 -14.82
C GLU A 82 12.47 3.59 -13.43
N VAL A 83 13.65 3.04 -13.18
CA VAL A 83 14.04 2.39 -11.93
C VAL A 83 15.23 3.12 -11.31
N CYS A 84 15.26 3.19 -9.98
CA CYS A 84 16.25 3.94 -9.21
C CYS A 84 17.41 3.03 -8.79
N LEU A 85 18.64 3.41 -9.14
CA LEU A 85 19.88 2.76 -8.70
C LEU A 85 20.65 3.72 -7.80
N VAL A 86 21.38 3.16 -6.83
CA VAL A 86 22.30 3.91 -5.96
C VAL A 86 23.73 3.47 -6.22
N HIS A 87 24.66 4.41 -6.08
CA HIS A 87 26.10 4.16 -6.14
C HIS A 87 26.68 4.10 -4.73
N ARG A 88 27.58 3.14 -4.47
CA ARG A 88 28.28 3.02 -3.19
C ARG A 88 29.77 3.25 -3.39
N PRO A 89 30.35 4.36 -2.91
CA PRO A 89 31.76 4.68 -3.15
C PRO A 89 32.70 3.66 -2.52
N LYS A 90 32.29 3.01 -1.41
CA LYS A 90 33.08 1.95 -0.75
C LYS A 90 33.44 0.78 -1.68
N TYR A 91 32.56 0.43 -2.61
CA TYR A 91 32.73 -0.70 -3.52
C TYR A 91 32.84 -0.28 -5.00
N ASP A 92 32.63 1.00 -5.29
CA ASP A 92 32.51 1.54 -6.66
C ASP A 92 31.51 0.73 -7.49
N ASP A 93 30.32 0.51 -6.91
CA ASP A 93 29.27 -0.33 -7.49
C ASP A 93 27.91 0.33 -7.57
N TRP A 94 27.12 -0.14 -8.54
CA TRP A 94 25.73 0.27 -8.74
C TRP A 94 24.82 -0.90 -8.41
N SER A 95 23.92 -0.69 -7.44
CA SER A 95 22.97 -1.71 -7.00
C SER A 95 21.58 -1.13 -6.73
N TRP A 96 20.64 -2.01 -6.40
CA TRP A 96 19.38 -1.61 -5.80
C TRP A 96 19.61 -1.07 -4.38
N PRO A 97 18.78 -0.13 -3.92
CA PRO A 97 18.84 0.33 -2.55
C PRO A 97 18.41 -0.78 -1.58
N LYS A 98 19.20 -1.01 -0.53
CA LYS A 98 19.01 -2.06 0.47
C LYS A 98 19.96 -1.87 1.65
N GLY A 99 19.52 -2.29 2.82
CA GLY A 99 20.40 -2.39 3.97
C GLY A 99 19.90 -3.38 5.00
N LYS A 100 20.50 -3.32 6.18
CA LYS A 100 20.37 -4.37 7.20
C LYS A 100 19.08 -4.17 7.97
N VAL A 101 18.43 -5.27 8.33
CA VAL A 101 17.29 -5.23 9.27
C VAL A 101 17.81 -4.89 10.68
N ASP A 102 17.21 -3.87 11.29
CA ASP A 102 17.52 -3.43 12.64
C ASP A 102 16.89 -4.34 13.71
N PRO A 103 17.37 -4.27 14.97
CA PRO A 103 16.73 -5.00 16.07
C PRO A 103 15.24 -4.65 16.21
N ASN A 104 14.39 -5.68 16.24
CA ASN A 104 12.92 -5.55 16.30
C ASN A 104 12.29 -4.85 15.08
N GLU A 105 12.95 -4.90 13.93
CA GLU A 105 12.43 -4.40 12.65
C GLU A 105 12.00 -5.58 11.76
N SER A 106 10.95 -5.38 10.96
CA SER A 106 10.53 -6.35 9.94
C SER A 106 11.28 -6.10 8.62
N HIS A 107 11.40 -7.10 7.75
CA HIS A 107 11.96 -6.89 6.41
C HIS A 107 11.17 -5.86 5.59
N MET A 108 9.84 -5.76 5.78
CA MET A 108 9.03 -4.77 5.07
C MET A 108 9.37 -3.36 5.54
N HIS A 109 9.51 -3.18 6.85
CA HIS A 109 9.87 -1.91 7.44
C HIS A 109 11.28 -1.48 7.02
N ALA A 110 12.25 -2.40 7.13
CA ALA A 110 13.61 -2.20 6.66
C ALA A 110 13.65 -1.81 5.19
N ALA A 111 12.90 -2.49 4.31
CA ALA A 111 12.85 -2.12 2.90
C ALA A 111 12.39 -0.67 2.69
N VAL A 112 11.34 -0.21 3.39
CA VAL A 112 10.86 1.17 3.26
C VAL A 112 11.86 2.18 3.82
N ARG A 113 12.45 1.89 4.99
CA ARG A 113 13.48 2.71 5.60
C ARG A 113 14.65 2.83 4.64
N GLU A 114 15.32 1.73 4.34
CA GLU A 114 16.55 1.66 3.52
C GLU A 114 16.39 2.31 2.14
N ILE A 115 15.28 2.05 1.44
CA ILE A 115 15.00 2.76 0.17
C ILE A 115 14.93 4.27 0.41
N GLY A 116 14.27 4.71 1.47
CA GLY A 116 14.17 6.13 1.84
C GLY A 116 15.50 6.75 2.29
N GLU A 117 16.36 6.00 2.98
CA GLU A 117 17.67 6.49 3.46
C GLU A 117 18.62 6.70 2.29
N GLU A 118 18.77 5.68 1.43
CA GLU A 118 19.75 5.65 0.35
C GLU A 118 19.31 6.45 -0.88
N THR A 119 18.02 6.40 -1.26
CA THR A 119 17.54 7.17 -2.43
C THR A 119 17.03 8.56 -2.05
N GLY A 120 16.65 8.72 -0.78
CA GLY A 120 16.01 9.93 -0.32
C GLY A 120 14.55 10.13 -0.66
N VAL A 121 13.95 9.14 -1.30
CA VAL A 121 12.57 9.19 -1.77
C VAL A 121 11.70 8.42 -0.78
N PRO A 122 10.65 9.03 -0.19
CA PRO A 122 9.71 8.29 0.63
C PRO A 122 8.89 7.34 -0.25
N VAL A 123 8.79 6.07 0.14
CA VAL A 123 8.14 5.04 -0.68
C VAL A 123 7.02 4.29 0.03
N ALA A 124 6.14 3.67 -0.75
CA ALA A 124 5.24 2.61 -0.33
C ALA A 124 5.58 1.32 -1.07
N LEU A 125 5.46 0.18 -0.39
CA LEU A 125 5.72 -1.13 -0.96
C LEU A 125 4.60 -1.57 -1.92
N GLY A 126 5.05 -2.14 -3.04
CA GLY A 126 4.26 -2.87 -4.02
C GLY A 126 4.38 -4.39 -3.83
N PRO A 127 4.10 -5.17 -4.89
CA PRO A 127 4.31 -6.61 -4.89
C PRO A 127 5.74 -7.02 -4.53
N TYR A 128 5.85 -8.15 -3.85
CA TYR A 128 7.12 -8.74 -3.49
C TYR A 128 7.80 -9.38 -4.70
N LEU A 129 9.11 -9.19 -4.83
CA LEU A 129 9.92 -9.65 -5.96
C LEU A 129 10.53 -11.02 -5.68
N GLY A 130 11.36 -11.12 -4.65
CA GLY A 130 12.14 -12.32 -4.37
C GLY A 130 13.22 -12.09 -3.33
N ASP A 131 13.88 -13.17 -2.97
CA ASP A 131 14.98 -13.19 -2.01
C ASP A 131 16.30 -13.51 -2.72
N VAL A 132 17.38 -12.94 -2.19
CA VAL A 132 18.77 -13.26 -2.59
C VAL A 132 19.52 -13.69 -1.33
N GLU A 133 20.28 -14.78 -1.42
CA GLU A 133 21.23 -15.18 -0.38
C GLU A 133 22.62 -15.42 -0.98
N TYR A 134 23.65 -14.85 -0.34
CA TYR A 134 25.05 -15.06 -0.71
C TYR A 134 25.99 -15.01 0.50
N PRO A 135 27.18 -15.63 0.44
CA PRO A 135 28.21 -15.49 1.46
C PRO A 135 28.61 -14.02 1.68
N GLN A 136 28.71 -13.57 2.93
CA GLN A 136 29.03 -12.17 3.24
C GLN A 136 30.39 -11.72 2.63
N SER A 137 31.32 -12.65 2.43
CA SER A 137 32.60 -12.40 1.75
C SER A 137 32.46 -12.01 0.27
N GLU A 138 31.31 -12.25 -0.34
CA GLU A 138 30.99 -11.92 -1.74
C GLU A 138 30.38 -10.51 -1.90
N GLU A 139 30.26 -9.73 -0.81
CA GLU A 139 29.82 -8.33 -0.89
C GLU A 139 30.84 -7.51 -1.70
N GLY A 140 30.37 -6.75 -2.69
CA GLY A 140 31.22 -6.04 -3.65
C GLY A 140 31.73 -6.88 -4.83
N SER A 141 31.58 -8.21 -4.81
CA SER A 141 31.96 -9.08 -5.95
C SER A 141 30.95 -8.99 -7.10
N LYS A 142 31.43 -8.72 -8.32
CA LYS A 142 30.60 -8.65 -9.55
C LYS A 142 29.83 -9.94 -9.83
N GLN A 143 30.46 -11.09 -9.54
CA GLN A 143 29.87 -12.42 -9.70
C GLN A 143 29.81 -13.08 -8.33
N ARG A 144 28.65 -12.99 -7.68
CA ARG A 144 28.44 -13.62 -6.38
C ARG A 144 28.19 -15.11 -6.56
N HIS A 145 28.97 -15.94 -5.88
CA HIS A 145 28.73 -17.37 -5.83
C HIS A 145 27.62 -17.69 -4.81
N THR A 146 26.39 -17.81 -5.30
CA THR A 146 25.19 -18.10 -4.49
C THR A 146 24.97 -19.60 -4.23
N LYS A 147 25.81 -20.47 -4.80
CA LYS A 147 25.71 -21.94 -4.70
C LYS A 147 27.06 -22.54 -4.37
N ASN A 148 27.05 -23.71 -3.74
CA ASN A 148 28.23 -24.55 -3.47
C ASN A 148 29.35 -23.87 -2.65
N TYR A 149 29.02 -22.87 -1.82
CA TYR A 149 29.95 -22.34 -0.84
C TYR A 149 30.09 -23.29 0.36
N ALA A 150 31.20 -23.15 1.09
CA ALA A 150 31.53 -24.02 2.21
C ALA A 150 30.39 -24.04 3.27
N PRO A 151 30.15 -25.17 3.95
CA PRO A 151 29.23 -25.21 5.08
C PRO A 151 29.73 -24.29 6.20
N ASN A 152 28.81 -23.67 6.95
CA ASN A 152 29.07 -22.74 8.07
C ASN A 152 29.64 -21.36 7.70
N VAL A 153 29.48 -20.89 6.46
CA VAL A 153 29.83 -19.51 6.09
C VAL A 153 28.74 -18.54 6.54
N ASN A 154 29.12 -17.33 6.96
CA ASN A 154 28.17 -16.27 7.24
C ASN A 154 27.52 -15.82 5.93
N THR A 155 26.20 -15.80 5.88
CA THR A 155 25.45 -15.39 4.69
C THR A 155 24.73 -14.07 4.93
N LYS A 156 24.41 -13.41 3.83
CA LYS A 156 23.53 -12.24 3.80
C LYS A 156 22.29 -12.64 3.01
N HIS A 157 21.13 -12.54 3.66
CA HIS A 157 19.83 -12.85 3.09
C HIS A 157 19.04 -11.55 2.94
N ILE A 158 18.63 -11.24 1.70
CA ILE A 158 18.03 -9.97 1.34
C ILE A 158 16.68 -10.21 0.68
N ARG A 159 15.65 -9.51 1.17
CA ARG A 159 14.32 -9.51 0.57
C ARG A 159 14.07 -8.25 -0.25
N PHE A 160 13.46 -8.41 -1.42
CA PHE A 160 13.18 -7.29 -2.33
C PHE A 160 11.70 -7.09 -2.65
N TRP A 161 11.29 -5.83 -2.72
CA TRP A 161 9.95 -5.40 -3.14
C TRP A 161 10.02 -4.46 -4.34
N MET A 162 8.92 -4.40 -5.11
CA MET A 162 8.63 -3.22 -5.91
C MET A 162 8.28 -2.07 -4.97
N ALA A 163 8.65 -0.84 -5.30
CA ALA A 163 8.30 0.32 -4.49
C ALA A 163 7.98 1.55 -5.36
N THR A 164 7.01 2.36 -4.93
CA THR A 164 6.65 3.61 -5.59
C THR A 164 6.78 4.79 -4.63
N ALA A 165 7.21 5.93 -5.16
CA ALA A 165 7.27 7.17 -4.39
C ALA A 165 5.87 7.58 -3.89
N ILE A 166 5.81 8.11 -2.67
CA ILE A 166 4.60 8.73 -2.11
C ILE A 166 4.70 10.25 -2.09
N SER A 167 3.57 10.92 -2.02
CA SER A 167 3.53 12.39 -1.97
C SER A 167 4.18 12.92 -0.68
N PRO A 168 4.71 14.16 -0.67
CA PRO A 168 5.19 14.80 0.56
C PRO A 168 4.12 14.88 1.66
N VAL A 169 2.84 15.04 1.28
CA VAL A 169 1.71 15.08 2.20
C VAL A 169 1.50 13.71 2.85
N ASP A 170 1.50 12.64 2.06
CA ASP A 170 1.38 11.28 2.59
C ASP A 170 2.58 10.90 3.44
N LYS A 171 3.80 11.30 3.05
CA LYS A 171 5.01 11.14 3.88
C LYS A 171 4.79 11.77 5.25
N LEU A 172 4.35 13.05 5.29
CA LEU A 172 4.14 13.77 6.54
C LEU A 172 3.09 13.06 7.42
N LYS A 173 1.93 12.73 6.86
CA LYS A 173 0.86 12.02 7.57
C LYS A 173 1.33 10.68 8.11
N ARG A 174 2.15 9.95 7.36
CA ARG A 174 2.60 8.60 7.74
C ARG A 174 3.76 8.58 8.72
N THR A 175 4.45 9.70 8.95
CA THR A 175 5.71 9.73 9.70
C THR A 175 5.57 9.18 11.12
N ALA A 176 4.49 9.52 11.83
CA ALA A 176 4.27 9.04 13.20
C ALA A 176 4.05 7.51 13.28
N ALA A 177 3.42 6.92 12.26
CA ALA A 177 3.18 5.48 12.19
C ALA A 177 4.40 4.71 11.68
N LEU A 178 5.13 5.25 10.71
CA LEU A 178 6.33 4.58 10.18
C LEU A 178 7.52 4.72 11.14
N GLY A 179 7.77 5.91 11.67
CA GLY A 179 9.02 6.22 12.37
C GLY A 179 9.96 7.07 11.50
N PRO A 180 11.12 7.46 12.06
CA PRO A 180 12.08 8.31 11.36
C PRO A 180 12.77 7.54 10.23
N VAL A 181 13.15 8.28 9.17
CA VAL A 181 13.97 7.79 8.07
C VAL A 181 15.03 8.85 7.82
N HIS A 182 16.30 8.50 8.03
CA HIS A 182 17.42 9.43 7.95
C HIS A 182 18.13 9.29 6.60
N ARG A 183 18.69 10.36 6.05
CA ARG A 183 19.48 10.22 4.81
C ARG A 183 20.78 9.47 5.11
N ALA A 184 21.14 8.55 4.22
CA ALA A 184 22.47 7.95 4.21
C ALA A 184 23.54 9.05 4.06
N ASP A 185 24.71 8.82 4.64
CA ASP A 185 25.84 9.72 4.49
C ASP A 185 26.52 9.54 3.13
N VAL A 186 27.29 10.56 2.71
CA VAL A 186 27.96 10.56 1.40
C VAL A 186 29.03 9.46 1.26
N GLY A 187 29.54 8.91 2.37
CA GLY A 187 30.45 7.78 2.36
C GLY A 187 29.76 6.43 2.15
N GLU A 188 28.44 6.38 2.37
CA GLU A 188 27.60 5.23 2.09
C GLU A 188 27.00 5.28 0.68
N ILE A 189 26.34 6.40 0.34
CA ILE A 189 25.75 6.67 -0.98
C ILE A 189 26.16 8.07 -1.45
N ASP A 190 26.85 8.15 -2.59
CA ASP A 190 27.29 9.42 -3.19
C ASP A 190 26.52 9.80 -4.47
N ASP A 191 25.80 8.86 -5.10
CA ASP A 191 25.02 9.12 -6.31
C ASP A 191 23.75 8.26 -6.43
N VAL A 192 22.73 8.83 -7.08
CA VAL A 192 21.41 8.21 -7.29
C VAL A 192 20.93 8.52 -8.71
N ILE A 193 20.66 7.49 -9.50
CA ILE A 193 20.25 7.65 -10.91
C ILE A 193 18.95 6.92 -11.23
N TRP A 194 18.23 7.44 -12.23
CA TRP A 194 17.02 6.83 -12.78
C TRP A 194 17.28 6.38 -14.20
N LEU A 195 16.99 5.11 -14.49
CA LEU A 195 17.25 4.48 -15.79
C LEU A 195 16.06 3.65 -16.24
N THR A 196 15.89 3.45 -17.55
CA THR A 196 14.97 2.42 -18.05
C THR A 196 15.49 1.01 -17.66
N PRO A 197 14.62 -0.01 -17.57
CA PRO A 197 15.05 -1.38 -17.24
C PRO A 197 16.23 -1.90 -18.06
N ASP A 198 16.26 -1.62 -19.37
CA ASP A 198 17.35 -2.04 -20.25
C ASP A 198 18.68 -1.37 -19.92
N LYS A 199 18.65 -0.09 -19.59
CA LYS A 199 19.84 0.66 -19.17
C LYS A 199 20.29 0.22 -17.78
N ALA A 200 19.35 0.01 -16.86
CA ALA A 200 19.62 -0.51 -15.52
C ALA A 200 20.31 -1.89 -15.58
N ARG A 201 19.84 -2.81 -16.43
CA ARG A 201 20.47 -4.13 -16.63
C ARG A 201 21.95 -4.04 -17.01
N LYS A 202 22.34 -3.03 -17.80
CA LYS A 202 23.73 -2.77 -18.21
C LYS A 202 24.54 -2.10 -17.10
N LYS A 203 23.90 -1.25 -16.29
CA LYS A 203 24.55 -0.44 -15.25
C LYS A 203 24.78 -1.21 -13.94
N LEU A 204 23.88 -2.13 -13.59
CA LEU A 204 24.00 -2.96 -12.38
C LEU A 204 25.31 -3.76 -12.38
N THR A 205 26.05 -3.63 -11.29
CA THR A 205 27.36 -4.28 -11.13
C THR A 205 27.22 -5.79 -10.89
N HIS A 206 26.23 -6.21 -10.08
CA HIS A 206 26.12 -7.58 -9.59
C HIS A 206 25.13 -8.42 -10.39
N SER A 207 25.46 -9.69 -10.63
CA SER A 207 24.54 -10.65 -11.27
C SER A 207 23.22 -10.81 -10.51
N THR A 208 23.28 -10.92 -9.18
CA THR A 208 22.09 -11.06 -8.32
C THR A 208 21.11 -9.90 -8.46
N ASP A 209 21.58 -8.65 -8.65
CA ASP A 209 20.67 -7.52 -8.84
C ASP A 209 19.98 -7.56 -10.22
N LYS A 210 20.64 -8.16 -11.23
CA LYS A 210 20.05 -8.39 -12.56
C LYS A 210 18.99 -9.49 -12.54
N GLU A 211 19.13 -10.48 -11.65
CA GLU A 211 18.10 -11.49 -11.40
C GLU A 211 16.86 -10.84 -10.77
N ILE A 212 17.04 -9.96 -9.78
CA ILE A 212 15.92 -9.19 -9.20
C ILE A 212 15.26 -8.28 -10.24
N LEU A 213 16.03 -7.69 -11.17
CA LEU A 213 15.47 -6.93 -12.30
C LEU A 213 14.60 -7.81 -13.21
N ALA A 214 14.99 -9.07 -13.45
CA ALA A 214 14.19 -9.99 -14.25
C ALA A 214 12.84 -10.28 -13.56
N LEU A 215 12.84 -10.55 -12.25
CA LEU A 215 11.61 -10.71 -11.47
C LEU A 215 10.73 -9.46 -11.53
N PHE A 216 11.32 -8.27 -11.49
CA PHE A 216 10.59 -7.02 -11.65
C PHE A 216 9.92 -6.90 -13.03
N ILE A 217 10.62 -7.28 -14.10
CA ILE A 217 10.07 -7.30 -15.45
C ILE A 217 8.89 -8.29 -15.54
N ASP A 218 9.02 -9.48 -14.95
CA ASP A 218 7.93 -10.45 -14.91
C ASP A 218 6.70 -9.87 -14.19
N ARG A 219 6.90 -9.20 -13.05
CA ARG A 219 5.82 -8.50 -12.34
C ARG A 219 5.18 -7.40 -13.18
N LEU A 220 5.96 -6.63 -13.93
CA LEU A 220 5.39 -5.62 -14.84
C LEU A 220 4.49 -6.24 -15.91
N GLN A 221 4.87 -7.40 -16.46
CA GLN A 221 4.07 -8.15 -17.43
C GLN A 221 2.75 -8.66 -16.83
N GLU A 222 2.75 -8.97 -15.53
CA GLU A 222 1.55 -9.31 -14.75
C GLU A 222 0.65 -8.10 -14.42
N GLY A 223 1.06 -6.88 -14.80
CA GLY A 223 0.32 -5.64 -14.54
C GLY A 223 0.66 -4.98 -13.19
N ALA A 224 1.75 -5.38 -12.53
CA ALA A 224 2.10 -4.89 -11.19
C ALA A 224 2.35 -3.38 -11.09
N ALA A 225 2.67 -2.71 -12.21
CA ALA A 225 2.77 -1.24 -12.24
C ALA A 225 1.44 -0.54 -11.87
N ASP A 226 0.33 -1.23 -12.07
CA ASP A 226 -1.02 -0.75 -11.75
C ASP A 226 -1.59 -1.35 -10.46
N ALA A 227 -0.79 -2.15 -9.75
CA ALA A 227 -1.24 -2.78 -8.53
C ALA A 227 -1.48 -1.77 -7.42
N VAL A 228 -2.61 -1.93 -6.73
CA VAL A 228 -2.97 -1.16 -5.54
C VAL A 228 -3.12 -2.13 -4.36
N PRO A 229 -2.48 -1.86 -3.20
CA PRO A 229 -2.66 -2.68 -2.02
C PRO A 229 -4.04 -2.44 -1.37
N VAL A 230 -4.77 -3.53 -1.16
CA VAL A 230 -5.97 -3.61 -0.32
C VAL A 230 -5.65 -4.51 0.86
N ILE A 231 -5.54 -3.91 2.04
CA ILE A 231 -5.02 -4.56 3.25
C ILE A 231 -6.18 -5.01 4.11
N LEU A 232 -6.41 -6.32 4.15
CA LEU A 232 -7.45 -6.92 4.98
C LEU A 232 -6.87 -7.22 6.36
N ILE A 233 -7.43 -6.61 7.40
CA ILE A 233 -6.96 -6.66 8.78
C ILE A 233 -7.95 -7.45 9.61
N ARG A 234 -7.46 -8.44 10.36
CA ARG A 234 -8.25 -9.08 11.41
C ARG A 234 -8.09 -8.29 12.70
N HIS A 235 -9.20 -7.95 13.36
CA HIS A 235 -9.14 -7.23 14.63
C HIS A 235 -8.20 -7.87 15.66
N GLY A 236 -7.65 -7.04 16.56
CA GLY A 236 -6.79 -7.44 17.66
C GLY A 236 -7.48 -8.40 18.64
N LYS A 237 -6.70 -8.99 19.55
CA LYS A 237 -7.24 -9.88 20.58
C LYS A 237 -8.26 -9.12 21.44
N ALA A 238 -9.51 -9.57 21.42
CA ALA A 238 -10.63 -8.97 22.15
C ALA A 238 -10.95 -9.71 23.45
N GLU A 239 -11.68 -9.03 24.33
CA GLU A 239 -12.24 -9.62 25.54
C GLU A 239 -13.00 -10.91 25.20
N ALA A 240 -13.03 -11.87 26.13
CA ALA A 240 -13.73 -13.13 25.88
C ALA A 240 -15.25 -12.91 25.91
N ARG A 241 -15.97 -13.53 24.97
CA ARG A 241 -17.44 -13.44 24.90
C ARG A 241 -18.11 -13.73 26.25
N LYS A 242 -17.60 -14.73 26.97
CA LYS A 242 -18.14 -15.20 28.26
C LYS A 242 -17.93 -14.23 29.42
N SER A 243 -16.86 -13.42 29.40
CA SER A 243 -16.53 -12.49 30.49
C SER A 243 -17.08 -11.08 30.26
N TRP A 244 -17.40 -10.74 29.01
CA TRP A 244 -17.93 -9.43 28.65
C TRP A 244 -19.40 -9.28 29.03
N LYS A 245 -19.74 -8.21 29.76
CA LYS A 245 -21.10 -7.93 30.25
C LYS A 245 -21.90 -6.97 29.35
N GLY A 246 -21.28 -6.41 28.31
CA GLY A 246 -21.94 -5.56 27.32
C GLY A 246 -22.45 -6.35 26.10
N THR A 247 -22.78 -5.63 25.03
CA THR A 247 -23.16 -6.23 23.74
C THR A 247 -21.92 -6.75 23.00
N ASP A 248 -22.09 -7.68 22.04
CA ASP A 248 -20.93 -8.12 21.24
C ASP A 248 -20.34 -6.95 20.43
N ALA A 249 -21.20 -6.03 19.96
CA ALA A 249 -20.81 -4.84 19.20
C ALA A 249 -19.88 -3.90 19.99
N ASN A 250 -20.09 -3.76 21.31
CA ASN A 250 -19.28 -2.87 22.15
C ASN A 250 -18.10 -3.57 22.85
N ARG A 251 -17.83 -4.84 22.53
CA ARG A 251 -16.73 -5.58 23.13
C ARG A 251 -15.36 -5.06 22.66
N PRO A 252 -14.48 -4.62 23.57
CA PRO A 252 -13.20 -4.01 23.21
C PRO A 252 -12.07 -5.02 22.97
N ILE A 253 -10.97 -4.52 22.42
CA ILE A 253 -9.69 -5.21 22.43
C ILE A 253 -9.11 -5.26 23.85
N THR A 254 -8.41 -6.35 24.16
CA THR A 254 -7.63 -6.49 25.40
C THR A 254 -6.39 -5.58 25.36
N PRO A 255 -5.71 -5.31 26.48
CA PRO A 255 -4.44 -4.59 26.48
C PRO A 255 -3.37 -5.19 25.56
N ARG A 256 -3.30 -6.54 25.47
CA ARG A 256 -2.42 -7.22 24.50
C ARG A 256 -2.88 -7.02 23.05
N GLY A 257 -4.19 -6.94 22.83
CA GLY A 257 -4.77 -6.59 21.53
C GLY A 257 -4.40 -5.18 21.10
N ALA A 258 -4.42 -4.21 22.02
CA ALA A 258 -4.00 -2.83 21.79
C ALA A 258 -2.50 -2.74 21.48
N ALA A 259 -1.64 -3.46 22.22
CA ALA A 259 -0.21 -3.54 21.92
C ALA A 259 0.06 -4.11 20.53
N ALA A 260 -0.65 -5.17 20.13
CA ALA A 260 -0.54 -5.74 18.79
C ALA A 260 -1.04 -4.80 17.69
N ALA A 261 -2.14 -4.07 17.94
CA ALA A 261 -2.67 -3.06 17.01
C ALA A 261 -1.71 -1.88 16.83
N PHE A 262 -1.09 -1.42 17.92
CA PHE A 262 -0.05 -0.40 17.89
C PHE A 262 1.15 -0.88 17.04
N ALA A 263 1.69 -2.07 17.33
CA ALA A 263 2.79 -2.64 16.56
C ALA A 263 2.44 -2.85 15.08
N LEU A 264 1.20 -3.24 14.77
CA LEU A 264 0.71 -3.40 13.39
C LEU A 264 0.71 -2.08 12.63
N SER A 265 0.57 -0.94 13.31
CA SER A 265 0.57 0.39 12.68
C SER A 265 1.87 0.68 11.91
N HIS A 266 3.02 0.22 12.43
CA HIS A 266 4.32 0.31 11.74
C HIS A 266 4.34 -0.50 10.44
N GLU A 267 3.78 -1.70 10.45
CA GLU A 267 3.74 -2.55 9.26
C GLU A 267 2.74 -2.04 8.22
N LEU A 268 1.58 -1.55 8.64
CA LEU A 268 0.59 -0.94 7.75
C LEU A 268 1.16 0.30 7.05
N ALA A 269 1.97 1.09 7.75
CA ALA A 269 2.64 2.25 7.19
C ALA A 269 3.52 1.89 5.97
N CYS A 270 4.05 0.67 5.89
CA CYS A 270 4.88 0.27 4.75
C CYS A 270 4.14 0.34 3.40
N PHE A 271 2.81 0.22 3.41
CA PHE A 271 1.96 0.20 2.22
C PHE A 271 1.21 1.52 1.97
N ASN A 272 1.38 2.52 2.84
CA ASN A 272 0.70 3.83 2.79
C ASN A 272 -0.83 3.76 2.57
N PRO A 273 -1.61 2.99 3.35
CA PRO A 273 -3.07 2.99 3.23
C PRO A 273 -3.62 4.40 3.49
N VAL A 274 -4.32 4.95 2.49
CA VAL A 274 -4.87 6.30 2.52
C VAL A 274 -6.37 6.33 2.80
N ARG A 275 -7.04 5.19 2.64
CA ARG A 275 -8.44 4.96 2.96
C ARG A 275 -8.55 3.91 4.07
N LEU A 276 -9.20 4.27 5.16
CA LEU A 276 -9.42 3.37 6.30
C LEU A 276 -10.90 3.03 6.40
N THR A 277 -11.21 1.75 6.40
CA THR A 277 -12.56 1.22 6.58
C THR A 277 -12.56 0.13 7.64
N THR A 278 -13.70 -0.05 8.28
CA THR A 278 -13.79 -0.97 9.41
C THR A 278 -15.24 -1.40 9.64
N SER A 279 -15.44 -2.60 10.17
CA SER A 279 -16.73 -2.92 10.78
C SER A 279 -17.00 -1.93 11.94
N PRO A 280 -18.25 -1.50 12.18
CA PRO A 280 -18.60 -0.56 13.24
C PRO A 280 -18.39 -1.11 14.67
N TRP A 281 -18.10 -2.40 14.84
CA TRP A 281 -17.88 -3.00 16.17
C TRP A 281 -16.56 -2.54 16.80
N ILE A 282 -16.60 -2.23 18.09
CA ILE A 282 -15.53 -1.54 18.85
C ILE A 282 -14.17 -2.20 18.63
N ARG A 283 -14.06 -3.52 18.78
CA ARG A 283 -12.79 -4.24 18.56
C ARG A 283 -12.14 -3.99 17.19
N CYS A 284 -12.92 -3.80 16.13
CA CYS A 284 -12.39 -3.49 14.80
C CYS A 284 -11.93 -2.03 14.71
N MET A 285 -12.70 -1.10 15.29
CA MET A 285 -12.33 0.32 15.34
C MET A 285 -11.06 0.54 16.18
N GLU A 286 -11.00 0.02 17.40
CA GLU A 286 -9.82 0.15 18.29
C GLU A 286 -8.56 -0.50 17.69
N THR A 287 -8.69 -1.47 16.78
CA THR A 287 -7.54 -2.05 16.08
C THR A 287 -6.89 -1.07 15.10
N LEU A 288 -7.66 -0.15 14.53
CA LEU A 288 -7.18 0.85 13.56
C LEU A 288 -7.05 2.25 14.15
N GLU A 289 -7.55 2.48 15.37
CA GLU A 289 -7.67 3.80 15.98
C GLU A 289 -6.33 4.53 16.09
N THR A 290 -5.28 3.86 16.60
CA THR A 290 -3.93 4.46 16.68
C THR A 290 -3.41 4.86 15.31
N PHE A 291 -3.54 3.99 14.31
CA PHE A 291 -3.08 4.28 12.95
C PHE A 291 -3.87 5.45 12.32
N SER A 292 -5.20 5.46 12.52
CA SER A 292 -6.09 6.55 12.10
C SER A 292 -5.67 7.89 12.71
N TRP A 293 -5.41 7.91 14.03
CA TRP A 293 -4.94 9.09 14.75
C TRP A 293 -3.55 9.55 14.27
N GLN A 294 -2.57 8.64 14.19
CA GLN A 294 -1.22 8.95 13.73
C GLN A 294 -1.19 9.52 12.31
N THR A 295 -2.09 9.06 11.44
CA THR A 295 -2.14 9.47 10.04
C THR A 295 -3.11 10.61 9.74
N GLY A 296 -3.95 11.00 10.71
CA GLY A 296 -5.04 11.95 10.49
C GLY A 296 -5.96 11.50 9.34
N ARG A 297 -6.33 10.21 9.34
CA ARG A 297 -7.22 9.60 8.35
C ARG A 297 -8.45 9.04 9.05
N ASP A 298 -9.62 9.49 8.65
CA ASP A 298 -10.87 9.03 9.25
C ASP A 298 -11.20 7.58 8.88
N MET A 299 -11.87 6.90 9.80
CA MET A 299 -12.36 5.55 9.61
C MET A 299 -13.80 5.56 9.10
N ILE A 300 -14.03 4.93 7.95
CA ILE A 300 -15.37 4.73 7.38
C ILE A 300 -15.93 3.42 7.94
N LYS A 301 -17.11 3.49 8.54
CA LYS A 301 -17.79 2.33 9.11
C LYS A 301 -18.61 1.62 8.04
N LEU A 302 -18.44 0.31 7.93
CA LEU A 302 -19.12 -0.53 6.95
C LEU A 302 -20.00 -1.56 7.68
N ASP A 303 -21.28 -1.22 7.86
CA ASP A 303 -22.26 -2.06 8.57
C ASP A 303 -22.43 -3.47 7.99
N PRO A 304 -22.37 -3.69 6.65
CA PRO A 304 -22.41 -5.04 6.07
C PRO A 304 -21.27 -5.96 6.53
N LEU A 305 -20.20 -5.42 7.09
CA LEU A 305 -19.02 -6.19 7.52
C LEU A 305 -19.08 -6.63 8.99
N THR A 306 -20.19 -6.43 9.70
CA THR A 306 -20.41 -7.00 11.04
C THR A 306 -20.62 -8.51 10.99
N GLU A 307 -20.42 -9.22 12.11
CA GLU A 307 -20.71 -10.68 12.13
C GLU A 307 -22.22 -10.95 11.93
N ASP A 308 -23.09 -10.11 12.50
CA ASP A 308 -24.54 -10.27 12.39
C ASP A 308 -25.04 -10.00 10.97
N ALA A 309 -24.56 -8.92 10.32
CA ALA A 309 -24.91 -8.62 8.94
C ALA A 309 -24.41 -9.70 7.98
N PHE A 310 -23.18 -10.20 8.17
CA PHE A 310 -22.66 -11.30 7.38
C PHE A 310 -23.43 -12.61 7.59
N ALA A 311 -23.87 -12.91 8.81
CA ALA A 311 -24.68 -14.10 9.08
C ALA A 311 -26.06 -14.03 8.40
N ALA A 312 -26.63 -12.83 8.27
CA ALA A 312 -27.89 -12.59 7.58
C ALA A 312 -27.76 -12.58 6.05
N ASP A 313 -26.72 -11.91 5.53
CA ASP A 313 -26.46 -11.76 4.10
C ASP A 313 -24.95 -11.76 3.80
N PRO A 314 -24.36 -12.94 3.55
CA PRO A 314 -22.94 -13.07 3.16
C PRO A 314 -22.63 -12.37 1.84
N GLN A 315 -23.60 -12.27 0.92
CA GLN A 315 -23.40 -11.69 -0.41
C GLN A 315 -23.28 -10.17 -0.31
N ALA A 316 -24.09 -9.51 0.51
CA ALA A 316 -23.96 -8.07 0.78
C ALA A 316 -22.59 -7.72 1.38
N ALA A 317 -22.05 -8.57 2.27
CA ALA A 317 -20.70 -8.38 2.81
C ALA A 317 -19.61 -8.50 1.73
N TRP A 318 -19.75 -9.46 0.80
CA TRP A 318 -18.86 -9.59 -0.35
C TRP A 318 -18.95 -8.38 -1.28
N GLU A 319 -20.15 -7.92 -1.62
CA GLU A 319 -20.35 -6.75 -2.48
C GLU A 319 -19.77 -5.48 -1.85
N CYS A 320 -19.95 -5.30 -0.55
CA CYS A 320 -19.31 -4.24 0.22
C CYS A 320 -17.79 -4.31 0.12
N PHE A 321 -17.17 -5.47 0.39
CA PHE A 321 -15.72 -5.63 0.29
C PHE A 321 -15.20 -5.43 -1.15
N LYS A 322 -15.92 -5.96 -2.15
CA LYS A 322 -15.57 -5.79 -3.56
C LYS A 322 -15.62 -4.31 -3.97
N SER A 323 -16.60 -3.55 -3.48
CA SER A 323 -16.70 -2.11 -3.76
C SER A 323 -15.48 -1.34 -3.25
N GLU A 324 -14.88 -1.78 -2.14
CA GLU A 324 -13.64 -1.21 -1.60
C GLU A 324 -12.43 -1.55 -2.49
N ILE A 325 -12.36 -2.76 -3.05
CA ILE A 325 -11.35 -3.11 -4.06
C ILE A 325 -11.51 -2.23 -5.30
N ASP A 326 -12.73 -2.11 -5.81
CA ASP A 326 -13.02 -1.33 -7.02
C ASP A 326 -12.72 0.17 -6.78
N TYR A 327 -13.05 0.70 -5.60
CA TYR A 327 -12.71 2.07 -5.20
C TYR A 327 -11.19 2.27 -5.18
N ALA A 328 -10.45 1.38 -4.51
CA ALA A 328 -9.00 1.43 -4.40
C ALA A 328 -8.33 1.43 -5.78
N LEU A 329 -8.78 0.56 -6.69
CA LEU A 329 -8.29 0.48 -8.07
C LEU A 329 -8.61 1.74 -8.86
N LYS A 330 -9.88 2.18 -8.84
CA LYS A 330 -10.34 3.35 -9.60
C LYS A 330 -9.60 4.63 -9.20
N HIS A 331 -9.33 4.82 -7.91
CA HIS A 331 -8.73 6.03 -7.39
C HIS A 331 -7.22 5.91 -7.13
N ARG A 332 -6.64 4.72 -7.36
CA ARG A 332 -5.25 4.40 -7.02
C ARG A 332 -4.91 4.68 -5.55
N ASN A 333 -5.87 4.40 -4.68
CA ASN A 333 -5.80 4.67 -3.26
C ASN A 333 -5.63 3.36 -2.49
N PRO A 334 -4.43 3.09 -1.93
CA PRO A 334 -4.23 2.04 -0.95
C PRO A 334 -5.30 2.05 0.16
N ALA A 335 -5.89 0.89 0.44
CA ALA A 335 -6.97 0.78 1.41
C ALA A 335 -6.62 -0.20 2.54
N ALA A 336 -7.10 0.08 3.75
CA ALA A 336 -7.04 -0.83 4.89
C ALA A 336 -8.45 -1.08 5.44
N ILE A 337 -8.79 -2.35 5.66
CA ILE A 337 -10.15 -2.80 5.98
C ILE A 337 -10.09 -3.72 7.20
N CYS A 338 -10.59 -3.28 8.36
CA CYS A 338 -10.63 -4.12 9.56
C CYS A 338 -11.95 -4.91 9.68
N MET A 339 -11.85 -6.23 9.87
CA MET A 339 -12.96 -7.17 9.78
C MET A 339 -12.89 -8.30 10.82
N HIS A 340 -13.96 -9.09 10.90
CA HIS A 340 -14.06 -10.27 11.77
C HIS A 340 -13.66 -11.54 11.04
N ARG A 341 -13.09 -12.51 11.77
CA ARG A 341 -12.68 -13.80 11.22
C ARG A 341 -13.75 -14.54 10.39
N PRO A 342 -15.02 -14.69 10.82
CA PRO A 342 -16.02 -15.40 10.02
C PRO A 342 -16.30 -14.69 8.68
N VAL A 343 -16.41 -13.36 8.69
CA VAL A 343 -16.62 -12.53 7.49
C VAL A 343 -15.45 -12.67 6.52
N ILE A 344 -14.21 -12.58 7.04
CA ILE A 344 -12.99 -12.82 6.28
C ILE A 344 -13.00 -14.21 5.63
N GLY A 345 -13.46 -15.23 6.37
CA GLY A 345 -13.61 -16.59 5.87
C GLY A 345 -14.50 -16.68 4.63
N GLY A 346 -15.70 -16.09 4.68
CA GLY A 346 -16.60 -16.07 3.52
C GLY A 346 -16.05 -15.27 2.35
N ILE A 347 -15.41 -14.13 2.62
CA ILE A 347 -14.79 -13.31 1.57
C ILE A 347 -13.63 -14.04 0.88
N PHE A 348 -12.86 -14.85 1.61
CA PHE A 348 -11.76 -15.61 1.00
C PHE A 348 -12.22 -16.57 -0.08
N ASP A 349 -13.44 -17.11 0.01
CA ASP A 349 -13.99 -18.00 -1.01
C ASP A 349 -14.14 -17.26 -2.35
N HIS A 350 -14.60 -16.01 -2.33
CA HIS A 350 -14.65 -15.15 -3.50
C HIS A 350 -13.26 -14.65 -3.94
N LEU A 351 -12.38 -14.28 -3.00
CA LEU A 351 -11.04 -13.78 -3.33
C LEU A 351 -10.17 -14.84 -4.01
N ARG A 352 -10.33 -16.13 -3.68
CA ARG A 352 -9.60 -17.21 -4.37
C ARG A 352 -9.88 -17.22 -5.87
N ALA A 353 -11.11 -16.90 -6.28
CA ALA A 353 -11.46 -16.79 -7.71
C ALA A 353 -10.82 -15.55 -8.38
N LEU A 354 -10.47 -14.51 -7.60
CA LEU A 354 -9.77 -13.33 -8.11
C LEU A 354 -8.25 -13.52 -8.21
N CYS A 355 -7.66 -14.48 -7.51
CA CYS A 355 -6.22 -14.74 -7.59
C CYS A 355 -5.78 -15.13 -9.01
N VAL A 356 -4.61 -14.65 -9.45
CA VAL A 356 -4.04 -14.99 -10.76
C VAL A 356 -3.55 -16.44 -10.89
N SER A 357 -3.33 -17.13 -9.77
CA SER A 357 -2.88 -18.51 -9.73
C SER A 357 -3.44 -19.28 -8.54
N ASP A 358 -3.51 -20.61 -8.68
CA ASP A 358 -3.91 -21.51 -7.60
C ASP A 358 -2.93 -21.49 -6.43
N SER A 359 -1.63 -21.28 -6.70
CA SER A 359 -0.62 -21.16 -5.65
C SER A 359 -0.87 -19.93 -4.77
N LEU A 360 -1.29 -18.81 -5.37
CA LEU A 360 -1.69 -17.62 -4.65
C LEU A 360 -2.99 -17.83 -3.88
N ALA A 361 -4.01 -18.44 -4.51
CA ALA A 361 -5.29 -18.75 -3.89
C ALA A 361 -5.14 -19.64 -2.63
N LYS A 362 -4.21 -20.60 -2.65
CA LYS A 362 -3.90 -21.47 -1.50
C LYS A 362 -3.34 -20.72 -0.29
N ARG A 363 -2.89 -19.47 -0.43
CA ARG A 363 -2.41 -18.63 0.68
C ARG A 363 -3.55 -17.98 1.47
N LEU A 364 -4.77 -17.93 0.91
CA LEU A 364 -5.97 -17.36 1.52
C LEU A 364 -6.66 -18.36 2.47
N ILE A 365 -6.11 -18.51 3.67
CA ILE A 365 -6.65 -19.40 4.71
C ILE A 365 -7.05 -18.57 5.95
N ALA A 366 -8.35 -18.44 6.21
CA ALA A 366 -8.91 -17.66 7.32
C ALA A 366 -8.90 -18.42 8.66
N LYS A 367 -7.79 -19.11 8.96
CA LYS A 367 -7.62 -19.96 10.15
C LYS A 367 -6.27 -19.67 10.79
N SER A 368 -6.16 -19.83 12.10
CA SER A 368 -4.84 -19.92 12.74
C SER A 368 -4.12 -21.18 12.23
N PRO A 369 -2.81 -21.16 11.93
CA PRO A 369 -1.85 -20.06 12.12
C PRO A 369 -1.71 -19.09 10.92
N TYR A 370 -2.52 -19.25 9.87
CA TYR A 370 -2.38 -18.50 8.61
C TYR A 370 -2.83 -17.04 8.71
N MET A 371 -3.81 -16.75 9.59
CA MET A 371 -4.24 -15.39 9.91
C MET A 371 -4.58 -15.22 11.41
N PRO A 372 -3.56 -15.00 12.27
CA PRO A 372 -3.74 -14.72 13.70
C PRO A 372 -4.58 -13.45 13.97
N THR A 373 -5.10 -13.28 15.19
CA THR A 373 -5.72 -12.01 15.62
C THR A 373 -4.71 -10.88 15.59
N GLY A 374 -5.12 -9.68 15.16
CA GLY A 374 -4.20 -8.54 15.06
C GLY A 374 -3.16 -8.66 13.95
N SER A 375 -3.42 -9.50 12.93
CA SER A 375 -2.60 -9.60 11.72
C SER A 375 -3.39 -9.16 10.49
N ALA A 376 -2.69 -8.96 9.38
CA ALA A 376 -3.28 -8.53 8.13
C ALA A 376 -2.73 -9.28 6.91
N LEU A 377 -3.43 -9.14 5.79
CA LEU A 377 -2.99 -9.57 4.48
C LEU A 377 -3.03 -8.36 3.54
N ALA A 378 -1.88 -7.95 3.00
CA ALA A 378 -1.82 -6.99 1.91
C ALA A 378 -2.09 -7.70 0.59
N LEU A 379 -3.22 -7.41 -0.05
CA LEU A 379 -3.63 -7.97 -1.34
C LEU A 379 -3.28 -6.96 -2.43
N PHE A 380 -2.45 -7.32 -3.39
CA PHE A 380 -2.12 -6.45 -4.51
C PHE A 380 -3.10 -6.71 -5.65
N ALA A 381 -4.08 -5.81 -5.78
CA ALA A 381 -5.12 -5.90 -6.79
C ALA A 381 -4.73 -5.11 -8.05
N VAL A 382 -5.07 -5.63 -9.22
CA VAL A 382 -4.98 -4.96 -10.52
C VAL A 382 -6.35 -4.95 -11.20
N ALA A 383 -6.64 -3.89 -11.96
CA ALA A 383 -7.85 -3.84 -12.77
C ALA A 383 -7.64 -4.61 -14.09
N THR A 384 -8.61 -5.43 -14.48
CA THR A 384 -8.64 -6.08 -15.80
C THR A 384 -10.00 -5.87 -16.46
N PRO A 385 -10.14 -6.05 -17.79
CA PRO A 385 -11.44 -5.97 -18.46
C PRO A 385 -12.51 -6.92 -17.90
N LYS A 386 -12.10 -8.01 -17.21
CA LYS A 386 -12.99 -9.00 -16.60
C LYS A 386 -13.25 -8.73 -15.10
N GLY A 387 -12.75 -7.61 -14.57
CA GLY A 387 -12.82 -7.26 -13.16
C GLY A 387 -11.46 -7.31 -12.44
N PRO A 388 -11.44 -7.06 -11.12
CA PRO A 388 -10.21 -7.04 -10.34
C PRO A 388 -9.55 -8.42 -10.27
N ARG A 389 -8.22 -8.46 -10.28
CA ARG A 389 -7.42 -9.66 -10.04
C ARG A 389 -6.38 -9.42 -8.97
N ILE A 390 -6.06 -10.44 -8.16
CA ILE A 390 -5.03 -10.37 -7.12
C ILE A 390 -3.77 -11.04 -7.65
N ILE A 391 -2.67 -10.29 -7.73
CA ILE A 391 -1.37 -10.75 -8.29
C ILE A 391 -0.34 -11.10 -7.23
N ASP A 392 -0.50 -10.57 -6.02
CA ASP A 392 0.35 -10.87 -4.87
C ASP A 392 -0.44 -10.75 -3.56
N ILE A 393 0.00 -11.50 -2.57
CA ILE A 393 -0.55 -11.51 -1.21
C ILE A 393 0.64 -11.46 -0.27
N GLN A 394 0.66 -10.57 0.71
CA GLN A 394 1.73 -10.52 1.70
C GLN A 394 1.13 -10.62 3.09
N LYS A 395 1.69 -11.50 3.92
CA LYS A 395 1.30 -11.60 5.33
C LYS A 395 1.96 -10.47 6.10
N VAL A 396 1.15 -9.72 6.83
CA VAL A 396 1.57 -8.56 7.61
C VAL A 396 1.30 -8.91 9.07
N ILE A 397 2.37 -9.19 9.81
CA ILE A 397 2.29 -9.66 11.19
C ILE A 397 3.07 -8.66 12.04
N PRO A 398 2.47 -8.11 13.11
CA PRO A 398 3.18 -7.19 13.98
C PRO A 398 4.29 -7.93 14.74
N LEU A 399 5.40 -7.24 14.96
CA LEU A 399 6.43 -7.69 15.89
C LEU A 399 5.98 -7.31 17.31
N VAL A 400 5.40 -8.28 18.01
CA VAL A 400 4.97 -8.15 19.41
C VAL A 400 5.82 -9.11 20.24
N TYR A 401 6.49 -8.58 21.27
CA TYR A 401 7.41 -9.30 22.16
C TYR A 401 6.86 -10.60 22.73
#